data_AF-G4T795-F1
#
_entry.id   AF-G4T795-F1
#
_cell.length_a   1.000
_cell.length_b   1.000
_cell.length_c   1.000
_cell.angle_alpha   90.00
_cell.angle_beta   90.00
_cell.angle_gamma   90.00
#
_symmetry.space_group_name_H-M   'P 1'
#
loop_
_entity.id
_entity.type
_entity.pdbx_description
1 polymer ?
#
loop_
_entity_poly.entity_id
_entity_poly.type
_entity_poly.pdbx_seq_one_letter_code
_entity_poly.pdbx_strand_id
1 'polypeptide(L)'
;MASLFRFLRRSAHESPVYFYSLVIGFTGPAILAIVPPIRKRMGYELAEAVPTTYPVPKRERRSVSSEFDDPPPSKEVQEYLQAKEEATKNKFSHLYAKLPSRLRPEP
;
A
#
# COMPACT_ATOMS: atom_id res chain seq x y z
N MET A 1 -53.27 -4.82 -15.53
CA MET A 1 -52.02 -5.00 -16.31
C MET A 1 -52.12 -4.55 -17.77
N ALA A 2 -53.27 -4.68 -18.45
CA ALA A 2 -53.39 -4.30 -19.87
C ALA A 2 -53.12 -2.81 -20.20
N SER A 3 -53.39 -1.90 -19.25
CA SER A 3 -53.14 -0.45 -19.41
C SER A 3 -51.65 -0.11 -19.54
N LEU A 4 -50.78 -0.78 -18.77
CA LEU A 4 -49.34 -0.55 -18.78
C LEU A 4 -48.69 -1.02 -20.08
N PHE A 5 -49.04 -2.22 -20.56
CA PHE A 5 -48.54 -2.73 -21.84
C PHE A 5 -48.95 -1.84 -23.02
N ARG A 6 -50.18 -1.31 -22.99
CA ARG A 6 -50.65 -0.35 -24.01
C ARG A 6 -49.86 0.97 -23.96
N PHE A 7 -49.52 1.45 -22.76
CA PHE A 7 -48.68 2.65 -22.59
C PHE A 7 -47.26 2.43 -23.10
N LEU A 8 -46.57 1.36 -22.68
CA LEU A 8 -45.21 1.04 -23.12
C LEU A 8 -45.13 0.87 -24.64
N ARG A 9 -46.09 0.16 -25.23
CA ARG A 9 -46.21 0.01 -26.69
C ARG A 9 -46.37 1.38 -27.37
N ARG A 10 -47.20 2.26 -26.82
CA ARG A 10 -47.42 3.59 -27.37
C ARG A 10 -46.16 4.45 -27.29
N SER A 11 -45.48 4.47 -26.15
CA SER A 11 -44.20 5.18 -25.98
C SER A 11 -43.10 4.66 -26.91
N ALA A 12 -43.05 3.34 -27.16
CA ALA A 12 -42.08 2.76 -28.08
C ALA A 12 -42.30 3.20 -29.55
N HIS A 13 -43.52 3.52 -29.96
CA HIS A 13 -43.85 3.95 -31.33
C HIS A 13 -43.92 5.47 -31.50
N GLU A 14 -44.54 6.20 -30.57
CA GLU A 14 -44.70 7.65 -30.66
C GLU A 14 -43.41 8.40 -30.31
N SER A 15 -42.61 7.88 -29.38
CA SER A 15 -41.42 8.53 -28.85
C SER A 15 -40.25 7.56 -28.62
N PRO A 16 -39.76 6.88 -29.69
CA PRO A 16 -38.81 5.78 -29.60
C PRO A 16 -37.49 6.19 -28.92
N VAL A 17 -37.02 7.42 -29.16
CA VAL A 17 -35.74 7.91 -28.64
C VAL A 17 -35.71 7.84 -27.11
N TYR A 18 -36.71 8.40 -26.44
CA TYR A 18 -36.76 8.41 -24.97
C TYR A 18 -36.96 7.00 -24.41
N PHE A 19 -37.84 6.22 -25.04
CA PHE A 19 -38.15 4.87 -24.59
C PHE A 19 -36.92 3.96 -24.61
N TYR A 20 -36.26 3.82 -25.76
CA TYR A 20 -35.10 2.93 -25.89
C TYR A 20 -33.86 3.46 -25.16
N SER A 21 -33.69 4.79 -25.04
CA SER A 21 -32.60 5.36 -24.23
C SER A 21 -32.71 4.94 -22.76
N LEU A 22 -33.92 5.00 -22.19
CA LEU A 22 -34.14 4.55 -20.81
C LEU A 22 -33.94 3.04 -20.69
N VAL A 23 -34.49 2.24 -21.61
CA VAL A 23 -34.34 0.77 -21.57
C VAL A 23 -32.87 0.38 -21.60
N ILE A 24 -32.09 0.90 -22.55
CA ILE A 24 -30.65 0.60 -22.67
C ILE A 24 -29.88 1.15 -21.46
N GLY A 25 -30.20 2.36 -21.01
CA GLY A 25 -29.60 2.99 -19.83
C GLY A 25 -29.82 2.17 -18.55
N PHE A 26 -31.02 1.62 -18.34
CA PHE A 26 -31.32 0.76 -17.19
C PHE A 26 -30.80 -0.68 -17.35
N THR A 27 -30.64 -1.16 -18.59
CA THR A 27 -30.13 -2.51 -18.85
C THR A 27 -28.71 -2.69 -18.32
N GLY A 28 -27.85 -1.66 -18.42
CA GLY A 28 -26.48 -1.70 -17.90
C GLY A 28 -26.41 -1.98 -16.38
N PRO A 29 -27.00 -1.14 -15.52
CA PRO A 29 -27.07 -1.37 -14.08
C PRO A 29 -27.75 -2.68 -13.69
N ALA A 30 -28.81 -3.07 -14.42
CA ALA A 30 -29.50 -4.35 -14.17
C ALA A 30 -28.56 -5.55 -14.41
N ILE A 31 -27.81 -5.54 -15.51
CA ILE A 31 -26.80 -6.57 -15.81
C ILE A 31 -25.71 -6.57 -14.74
N LEU A 32 -25.24 -5.40 -14.29
CA LEU A 32 -24.21 -5.30 -13.26
C LEU A 32 -24.68 -5.85 -11.90
N ALA A 33 -25.97 -5.76 -11.58
CA ALA A 33 -26.51 -6.36 -10.37
C ALA A 33 -26.70 -7.89 -10.50
N ILE A 34 -27.12 -8.36 -11.67
CA ILE A 34 -27.56 -9.76 -11.88
C ILE A 34 -26.40 -10.68 -12.29
N VAL A 35 -25.51 -10.22 -13.18
CA VAL A 35 -24.48 -11.08 -13.78
C VAL A 35 -23.35 -11.46 -12.81
N PRO A 36 -22.78 -10.56 -11.99
CA PRO A 36 -21.71 -10.93 -11.06
C PRO A 36 -22.05 -12.07 -10.09
N PRO A 37 -23.22 -12.14 -9.42
CA PRO A 37 -23.53 -13.27 -8.55
C PRO A 37 -23.70 -14.57 -9.33
N ILE A 38 -24.25 -14.54 -10.54
CA ILE A 38 -24.35 -15.73 -11.41
C ILE A 38 -22.95 -16.20 -11.81
N ARG A 39 -22.09 -15.27 -12.24
CA ARG A 39 -20.71 -15.54 -12.63
C ARG A 39 -19.89 -16.15 -11.50
N LYS A 40 -20.04 -15.65 -10.26
CA LYS A 40 -19.41 -16.23 -9.06
C LYS A 40 -19.88 -17.67 -8.80
N ARG A 41 -21.17 -17.96 -8.99
CA ARG A 41 -21.71 -19.34 -8.84
C ARG A 41 -21.20 -20.30 -9.91
N MET A 42 -20.82 -19.79 -11.08
CA MET A 42 -20.20 -20.57 -12.16
C MET A 42 -18.69 -20.80 -11.95
N GLY A 43 -18.14 -20.47 -10.78
CA GLY A 43 -16.72 -20.71 -10.45
C GLY A 43 -15.76 -19.66 -11.00
N TYR A 44 -16.27 -18.52 -11.49
CA TYR A 44 -15.39 -17.42 -11.84
C TYR A 44 -14.95 -16.65 -10.59
N GLU A 45 -13.65 -16.60 -10.37
CA GLU A 45 -13.01 -15.79 -9.34
C GLU A 45 -12.40 -14.52 -9.92
N LEU A 46 -12.40 -13.44 -9.13
CA LEU A 46 -11.72 -12.21 -9.54
C LEU A 46 -10.22 -12.42 -9.43
N ALA A 47 -9.47 -11.90 -10.41
CA ALA A 47 -8.02 -11.86 -10.32
C ALA A 47 -7.58 -11.06 -9.09
N GLU A 48 -6.52 -11.52 -8.43
CA GLU A 48 -5.90 -10.79 -7.34
C GLU A 48 -5.38 -9.44 -7.82
N ALA A 49 -5.44 -8.43 -6.95
CA ALA A 49 -4.98 -7.10 -7.26
C ALA A 49 -3.45 -7.11 -7.49
N VAL A 50 -3.01 -6.56 -8.62
CA VAL A 50 -1.59 -6.40 -8.91
C VAL A 50 -0.96 -5.47 -7.84
N PRO A 51 0.20 -5.83 -7.26
CA PRO A 51 0.86 -4.98 -6.28
C PRO A 51 1.30 -3.67 -6.95
N THR A 52 0.79 -2.55 -6.45
CA THR A 52 1.17 -1.20 -6.89
C THR A 52 2.44 -0.69 -6.21
N THR A 53 2.94 -1.41 -5.22
CA THR A 53 4.13 -1.04 -4.43
C THR A 53 4.95 -2.28 -4.15
N TYR A 54 6.25 -2.09 -3.91
CA TYR A 54 7.14 -3.17 -3.51
C TYR A 54 6.56 -3.92 -2.30
N PRO A 55 6.44 -5.26 -2.36
CA PRO A 55 5.83 -6.03 -1.29
C PRO A 55 6.78 -6.12 -0.09
N VAL A 56 6.66 -5.16 0.83
CA VAL A 56 7.44 -5.16 2.07
C VAL A 56 6.93 -6.27 3.00
N PRO A 57 7.77 -7.23 3.40
CA PRO A 57 7.35 -8.29 4.30
C PRO A 57 7.04 -7.73 5.70
N LYS A 58 5.92 -8.15 6.29
CA LYS A 58 5.53 -7.81 7.67
C LYS A 58 6.31 -8.68 8.67
N ARG A 59 7.62 -8.46 8.75
CA ARG A 59 8.51 -9.15 9.70
C ARG A 59 9.46 -8.15 10.35
N GLU A 60 9.94 -8.49 11.54
CA GLU A 60 11.00 -7.72 12.18
C GLU A 60 12.30 -7.74 11.36
N ARG A 61 13.11 -6.69 11.54
CA ARG A 61 14.43 -6.61 10.92
C ARG A 61 15.29 -7.74 11.48
N ARG A 62 15.98 -8.46 10.58
CA ARG A 62 16.98 -9.45 10.95
C ARG A 62 18.34 -8.79 10.77
N SER A 63 19.28 -9.07 11.67
CA SER A 63 20.69 -8.75 11.44
C SER A 63 21.13 -9.45 10.16
N VAL A 64 21.60 -8.67 9.19
CA VAL A 64 22.14 -9.18 7.92
C VAL A 64 23.62 -9.52 8.10
N SER A 65 24.14 -10.42 7.25
CA SER A 65 25.57 -10.73 7.23
C SER A 65 26.37 -9.51 6.77
N SER A 66 27.53 -9.29 7.39
CA SER A 66 28.45 -8.20 7.07
C SER A 66 29.29 -8.46 5.81
N GLU A 67 28.81 -9.32 4.91
CA GLU A 67 29.57 -9.75 3.73
C GLU A 67 29.67 -8.62 2.68
N PHE A 68 28.67 -7.75 2.63
CA PHE A 68 28.62 -6.58 1.76
C PHE A 68 28.86 -5.28 2.54
N ASP A 69 29.32 -5.36 3.79
CA ASP A 69 29.70 -4.18 4.55
C ASP A 69 31.03 -3.62 4.01
N ASP A 70 31.18 -2.30 4.10
CA ASP A 70 32.42 -1.64 3.69
C ASP A 70 33.61 -2.19 4.49
N PRO A 71 34.81 -2.31 3.88
CA PRO A 71 35.98 -2.81 4.57
C PRO A 71 36.25 -1.94 5.81
N PRO A 72 36.61 -2.57 6.96
CA PRO A 72 36.87 -1.81 8.17
C PRO A 72 38.01 -0.80 7.92
N PRO A 73 37.91 0.42 8.47
CA PRO A 73 38.94 1.43 8.31
C PRO A 73 40.29 0.92 8.84
N SER A 74 41.40 1.41 8.27
CA SER A 74 42.74 1.03 8.73
C SER A 74 42.92 1.32 10.23
N LYS A 75 43.79 0.55 10.89
CA LYS A 75 44.04 0.67 12.35
C LYS A 75 44.35 2.10 12.77
N GLU A 76 45.11 2.83 11.96
CA GLU A 76 45.44 4.24 12.17
C GLU A 76 44.20 5.14 12.23
N VAL A 77 43.23 4.90 11.35
CA VAL A 77 41.97 5.64 11.33
C VAL A 77 41.11 5.27 12.54
N GLN A 78 41.12 4.01 12.97
CA GLN A 78 40.43 3.57 14.19
C GLN A 78 41.02 4.24 15.44
N GLU A 79 42.34 4.25 15.56
CA GLU A 79 43.06 4.92 16.65
C GLU A 79 42.82 6.44 16.64
N TYR A 80 42.80 7.08 15.47
CA TYR A 80 42.44 8.50 15.33
C TYR A 80 41.00 8.79 15.78
N LEU A 81 40.05 7.96 15.36
CA LEU A 81 38.64 8.12 15.75
C LEU A 81 38.45 7.90 17.25
N GLN A 82 39.10 6.88 17.81
CA GLN A 82 39.11 6.59 19.25
C GLN A 82 39.74 7.74 20.05
N ALA A 83 40.93 8.21 19.66
CA ALA A 83 41.59 9.34 20.30
C ALA A 83 40.76 10.63 20.22
N LYS A 84 40.06 10.84 19.09
CA LYS A 84 39.13 11.97 18.93
C LYS A 84 37.92 11.85 19.83
N GLU A 85 37.36 10.65 19.98
CA GLU A 85 36.25 10.38 20.90
C GLU A 85 36.65 10.52 22.38
N GLU A 86 37.84 10.09 22.76
CA GLU A 86 38.38 10.28 24.11
C GLU A 86 38.66 11.76 24.39
N ALA A 87 39.24 12.48 23.43
CA ALA A 87 39.46 13.91 23.53
C ALA A 87 38.13 14.68 23.66
N THR A 88 37.09 14.29 22.92
CA THR A 88 35.76 14.91 23.06
C THR A 88 35.12 14.54 24.39
N LYS A 89 35.18 13.27 24.84
CA LYS A 89 34.73 12.83 26.17
C LYS A 89 35.38 13.62 27.30
N ASN A 90 36.69 13.80 27.24
CA ASN A 90 37.45 14.56 28.24
C ASN A 90 37.08 16.05 28.20
N LYS A 91 37.00 16.64 27.00
CA LYS A 91 36.66 18.05 26.78
C LYS A 91 35.24 18.40 27.22
N PHE A 92 34.29 17.49 27.01
CA PHE A 92 32.87 17.69 27.33
C PHE A 92 32.39 16.83 28.49
N SER A 93 33.31 16.37 29.35
CA SER A 93 33.03 15.47 30.49
C SER A 93 31.86 15.94 31.37
N HIS A 94 31.84 17.24 31.66
CA HIS A 94 30.75 17.90 32.39
C HIS A 94 29.39 17.83 31.68
N LEU A 95 29.36 17.83 30.34
CA LEU A 95 28.13 17.68 29.56
C LEU A 95 27.71 16.21 29.51
N TYR A 96 28.66 15.28 29.32
CA TYR A 96 28.41 13.84 29.29
C TYR A 96 27.76 13.31 30.58
N ALA A 97 28.13 13.88 31.74
CA ALA A 97 27.50 13.56 33.02
C ALA A 97 25.99 13.88 33.04
N LYS A 98 25.54 14.85 32.25
CA LYS A 98 24.16 15.33 32.17
C LYS A 98 23.34 14.67 31.06
N LEU A 99 23.94 13.81 30.23
CA LEU A 99 23.20 13.11 29.18
C LEU A 99 22.26 12.03 29.75
N PRO A 100 21.03 11.89 29.19
CA PRO A 100 20.11 10.83 29.57
C PRO A 100 20.70 9.46 29.21
N SER A 101 20.40 8.45 30.03
CA SER A 101 21.05 7.13 29.99
C SER A 101 20.99 6.42 28.63
N ARG A 102 20.01 6.72 27.76
CA ARG A 102 19.85 6.14 26.42
C ARG A 102 20.90 6.57 25.39
N LEU A 103 21.60 7.68 25.64
CA LEU A 103 22.58 8.27 24.71
C LEU A 103 24.02 8.08 25.20
N ARG A 104 24.20 7.38 26.33
CA ARG A 104 25.52 7.03 26.86
C ARG A 104 25.92 5.68 26.23
N PRO A 105 27.10 5.56 25.60
CA PRO A 105 27.55 4.25 25.14
C PRO A 105 27.79 3.35 26.36
N GLU A 106 27.25 2.13 26.33
CA GLU A 106 27.48 1.11 27.35
C GLU A 106 28.96 0.64 27.32
N PRO A 107 29.55 0.32 28.49
CA PRO A 107 30.95 -0.09 28.60
C PRO A 107 31.24 -1.47 27.98
#